data_AF-A0A1I2Z8T6-F1
#
_entry.id   AF-A0A1I2Z8T6-F1
#
_cell.length_a   1.000
_cell.length_b   1.000
_cell.length_c   1.000
_cell.angle_alpha   90.00
_cell.angle_beta   90.00
_cell.angle_gamma   90.00
#
_symmetry.space_group_name_H-M   'P 1'
#
loop_
_entity.id
_entity.type
_entity.pdbx_description
1 polymer ?
#
loop_
_entity_poly.entity_id
_entity_poly.type
_entity_poly.pdbx_seq_one_letter_code
_entity_poly.pdbx_strand_id
1 'polypeptide(L)'
;MRIKNGIILFGLLISFMPLKAQVVIAPNPSYTNPAHRPFFDVLLDTNEFLDEPSPEPPSVNEICFDKRIKIKVTSNKGPVETCMFINTKIGLVGYSELKLNNAGICDILTGLPDFKFNILGLKGDLFNYSNRMQKGRLVHTKLRYKNARRVDEHSAAENGILYKKDDSREFLGGKIKAWLYQYENGQTQYYVFGKTLPNKLVMQPLKYLGLFGVGYQYAEEGLFIIMAIEKDGYESSIMEMENVPTCFNHTIFKFMEEQSYTIQNEKIERQQTALDELKTRSQSPCLGLKQQKIDFKKQALQKNKAKYDQVKQNPRATQYQRDQAEGNLQVNFEDAIDEEMLKTKIKICDLETRIANQNRAQGDGSLESLLQCQRDFLRKQQNLKERIKGIDNQYPNQYHKQRNEKMKLFIRESSIQRPCK
;
A
#
# COMPACT_ATOMS: atom_id res chain seq x y z
N MET A 1 60.55 28.28 17.83
CA MET A 1 61.22 27.89 16.57
C MET A 1 62.08 26.66 16.87
N ARG A 2 61.81 25.53 16.18
CA ARG A 2 62.50 24.23 16.20
C ARG A 2 62.71 23.54 17.56
N ILE A 3 61.93 22.49 17.80
CA ILE A 3 62.43 21.24 18.38
C ILE A 3 61.98 20.09 17.47
N LYS A 4 62.98 19.39 16.93
CA LYS A 4 62.87 18.09 16.27
C LYS A 4 62.61 17.04 17.34
N ASN A 5 61.77 16.05 17.06
CA ASN A 5 61.97 14.67 17.48
C ASN A 5 61.24 13.77 16.50
N GLY A 6 62.03 13.04 15.70
CA GLY A 6 61.55 11.94 14.90
C GLY A 6 61.69 10.64 15.68
N ILE A 7 60.76 9.72 15.46
CA ILE A 7 60.98 8.29 15.59
C ILE A 7 60.49 7.67 14.28
N ILE A 8 61.44 7.02 13.60
CA ILE A 8 61.22 6.09 12.50
C ILE A 8 61.08 4.71 13.13
N LEU A 9 60.07 3.92 12.76
CA LEU A 9 60.20 2.47 12.68
C LEU A 9 59.13 1.83 11.78
N PHE A 10 59.63 1.28 10.68
CA PHE A 10 59.26 0.02 10.01
C PHE A 10 57.80 -0.41 9.89
N GLY A 11 57.33 -0.40 8.64
CA GLY A 11 57.06 -1.63 7.90
C GLY A 11 55.94 -2.54 8.42
N LEU A 12 54.78 -2.46 7.76
CA LEU A 12 54.02 -3.67 7.46
C LEU A 12 53.36 -3.52 6.08
N LEU A 13 53.90 -4.27 5.11
CA LEU A 13 53.17 -4.71 3.92
C LEU A 13 51.91 -5.44 4.41
N ILE A 14 50.73 -4.86 4.17
CA ILE A 14 49.49 -5.65 4.10
C ILE A 14 49.13 -5.71 2.62
N SER A 15 49.43 -6.88 2.06
CA SER A 15 48.92 -7.35 0.79
C SER A 15 47.40 -7.16 0.73
N PHE A 16 46.93 -6.37 -0.23
CA PHE A 16 45.55 -6.43 -0.67
C PHE A 16 45.33 -7.81 -1.33
N MET A 17 44.88 -8.78 -0.55
CA MET A 17 44.20 -9.95 -1.10
C MET A 17 42.79 -9.51 -1.54
N PRO A 18 42.32 -9.88 -2.74
CA PRO A 18 40.91 -9.77 -3.05
C PRO A 18 40.15 -10.75 -2.15
N LEU A 19 39.25 -10.22 -1.31
CA LEU A 19 38.29 -11.03 -0.57
C LEU A 19 37.41 -11.75 -1.61
N LYS A 20 37.79 -12.98 -1.95
CA LYS A 20 36.93 -13.91 -2.69
C LYS A 20 35.70 -14.16 -1.83
N ALA A 21 34.60 -13.50 -2.14
CA ALA A 21 33.28 -13.88 -1.65
C ALA A 21 32.98 -15.28 -2.21
N GLN A 22 33.25 -16.29 -1.40
CA GLN A 22 32.89 -17.69 -1.65
C GLN A 22 31.38 -17.81 -1.47
N VAL A 23 30.63 -17.73 -2.57
CA VAL A 23 29.22 -18.12 -2.60
C VAL A 23 29.20 -19.65 -2.58
N VAL A 24 29.20 -20.23 -1.38
CA VAL A 24 28.90 -21.64 -1.19
C VAL A 24 27.38 -21.79 -1.23
N ILE A 25 26.83 -22.06 -2.41
CA ILE A 25 25.51 -22.70 -2.49
C ILE A 25 25.76 -24.18 -2.25
N ALA A 26 25.93 -24.57 -0.99
CA ALA A 26 25.77 -25.97 -0.65
C ALA A 26 24.29 -26.31 -0.88
N PRO A 27 23.94 -27.31 -1.69
CA PRO A 27 22.62 -27.90 -1.59
C PRO A 27 22.52 -28.41 -0.16
N ASN A 28 21.67 -27.76 0.64
CA ASN A 28 21.54 -28.06 2.06
C ASN A 28 21.26 -29.57 2.22
N PRO A 29 22.10 -30.36 2.91
CA PRO A 29 21.91 -31.81 3.01
C PRO A 29 20.77 -32.22 3.95
N SER A 30 19.95 -31.29 4.45
CA SER A 30 18.85 -31.57 5.36
C SER A 30 17.51 -31.92 4.67
N TYR A 31 17.54 -32.49 3.45
CA TYR A 31 16.33 -32.98 2.77
C TYR A 31 15.95 -34.43 3.12
N THR A 32 16.55 -35.02 4.17
CA THR A 32 16.33 -36.44 4.53
C THR A 32 15.88 -36.68 5.98
N ASN A 33 15.65 -35.65 6.80
CA ASN A 33 15.15 -35.84 8.17
C ASN A 33 13.67 -35.39 8.32
N PRO A 34 12.73 -36.32 8.59
CA PRO A 34 11.30 -36.03 8.70
C PRO A 34 10.93 -35.03 9.82
N ALA A 35 11.79 -34.84 10.82
CA ALA A 35 11.50 -33.98 11.98
C ALA A 35 11.72 -32.47 11.74
N HIS A 36 12.27 -32.07 10.59
CA HIS A 36 12.54 -30.68 10.22
C HIS A 36 12.06 -30.33 8.81
N ARG A 37 10.84 -30.77 8.44
CA ARG A 37 10.23 -30.41 7.17
C ARG A 37 10.03 -28.87 7.09
N PRO A 38 10.65 -28.15 6.14
CA PRO A 38 10.31 -26.76 5.89
C PRO A 38 8.83 -26.66 5.46
N PHE A 39 8.17 -25.54 5.75
CA PHE A 39 6.79 -25.22 5.34
C PHE A 39 6.48 -25.49 3.86
N PHE A 40 7.50 -25.47 2.99
CA PHE A 40 7.37 -25.89 1.59
C PHE A 40 6.92 -27.34 1.42
N ASP A 41 7.26 -28.26 2.32
CA ASP A 41 6.76 -29.65 2.26
C ASP A 41 5.28 -29.75 2.63
N VAL A 42 4.79 -28.86 3.51
CA VAL A 42 3.36 -28.79 3.90
C VAL A 42 2.49 -28.25 2.76
N LEU A 43 3.05 -27.33 1.95
CA LEU A 43 2.43 -26.80 0.73
C LEU A 43 2.30 -27.86 -0.39
N LEU A 44 3.05 -28.98 -0.31
CA LEU A 44 3.06 -30.02 -1.33
C LEU A 44 2.05 -31.14 -1.11
N ASP A 45 1.58 -31.32 0.13
CA ASP A 45 0.71 -32.45 0.50
C ASP A 45 -0.78 -32.11 0.54
N THR A 46 -1.20 -30.85 0.38
CA THR A 46 -2.61 -30.47 0.60
C THR A 46 -3.23 -29.68 -0.56
N ASN A 47 -4.18 -30.31 -1.25
CA ASN A 47 -5.15 -29.65 -2.13
C ASN A 47 -6.26 -28.88 -1.35
N GLU A 48 -6.16 -28.79 -0.01
CA GLU A 48 -7.28 -28.39 0.87
C GLU A 48 -7.21 -26.95 1.43
N PHE A 49 -6.15 -26.16 1.17
CA PHE A 49 -5.98 -24.86 1.85
C PHE A 49 -6.66 -23.63 1.20
N LEU A 50 -7.73 -23.86 0.42
CA LEU A 50 -8.59 -22.79 -0.08
C LEU A 50 -9.52 -22.20 1.00
N ASP A 51 -9.71 -22.90 2.14
CA ASP A 51 -10.73 -22.52 3.13
C ASP A 51 -10.21 -22.08 4.52
N GLU A 52 -8.89 -22.16 4.80
CA GLU A 52 -8.35 -21.64 6.06
C GLU A 52 -7.82 -20.20 5.96
N PRO A 53 -8.11 -19.33 6.95
CA PRO A 53 -7.60 -17.97 7.00
C PRO A 53 -6.06 -18.02 6.95
N SER A 54 -5.49 -17.28 5.99
CA SER A 54 -4.04 -17.12 5.92
C SER A 54 -3.51 -16.73 7.28
N PRO A 55 -2.43 -17.37 7.79
CA PRO A 55 -1.77 -16.85 8.98
C PRO A 55 -1.46 -15.38 8.68
N GLU A 56 -1.84 -14.50 9.60
CA GLU A 56 -1.28 -13.17 9.65
C GLU A 56 0.25 -13.30 9.56
N PRO A 57 1.00 -12.33 9.00
CA PRO A 57 2.44 -12.32 9.19
C PRO A 57 2.70 -12.61 10.67
N PRO A 58 3.58 -13.57 10.98
CA PRO A 58 3.66 -14.18 12.30
C PRO A 58 3.67 -13.10 13.37
N SER A 59 2.98 -13.32 14.50
CA SER A 59 2.90 -12.37 15.62
C SER A 59 4.26 -12.07 16.30
N VAL A 60 5.35 -12.47 15.67
CA VAL A 60 6.73 -12.20 16.02
C VAL A 60 7.03 -10.75 15.61
N ASN A 61 7.76 -10.04 16.46
CA ASN A 61 8.01 -8.59 16.31
C ASN A 61 8.64 -8.17 14.97
N GLU A 62 9.19 -9.13 14.20
CA GLU A 62 9.92 -8.88 12.96
C GLU A 62 9.60 -9.93 11.89
N ILE A 63 9.48 -9.47 10.65
CA ILE A 63 9.43 -10.33 9.46
C ILE A 63 10.85 -10.42 8.90
N CYS A 64 11.45 -11.60 8.95
CA CYS A 64 12.79 -11.81 8.40
C CYS A 64 12.73 -12.43 7.01
N PHE A 65 13.64 -12.04 6.13
CA PHE A 65 13.84 -12.57 4.80
C PHE A 65 15.20 -13.28 4.77
N ASP A 66 15.30 -14.44 4.11
CA ASP A 66 16.53 -15.22 4.02
C ASP A 66 17.27 -15.06 2.69
N LYS A 67 16.70 -14.25 1.78
CA LYS A 67 17.28 -13.91 0.49
C LYS A 67 17.15 -12.42 0.23
N ARG A 68 18.18 -11.85 -0.36
CA ARG A 68 18.19 -10.51 -0.95
C ARG A 68 18.57 -10.62 -2.42
N ILE A 69 17.79 -10.01 -3.30
CA ILE A 69 17.95 -10.09 -4.75
C ILE A 69 17.92 -8.67 -5.31
N LYS A 70 19.00 -8.26 -5.95
CA LYS A 70 19.05 -7.00 -6.72
C LYS A 70 18.59 -7.28 -8.13
N ILE A 71 17.59 -6.54 -8.59
CA ILE A 71 16.93 -6.70 -9.88
C ILE A 71 17.15 -5.43 -10.69
N LYS A 72 17.47 -5.60 -11.97
CA LYS A 72 17.39 -4.54 -12.97
C LYS A 72 16.15 -4.76 -13.84
N VAL A 73 15.41 -3.70 -14.09
CA VAL A 73 14.23 -3.69 -14.96
C VAL A 73 14.42 -2.60 -15.99
N THR A 74 14.35 -2.96 -17.28
CA THR A 74 14.37 -2.00 -18.40
C THR A 74 12.99 -2.00 -19.04
N SER A 75 12.39 -0.82 -19.18
CA SER A 75 11.11 -0.64 -19.86
C SER A 75 11.17 0.55 -20.81
N ASN A 76 10.09 0.80 -21.56
CA ASN A 76 9.92 2.02 -22.37
C ASN A 76 10.09 3.34 -21.59
N LYS A 77 10.00 3.31 -20.25
CA LYS A 77 10.21 4.48 -19.38
C LYS A 77 11.67 4.65 -18.92
N GLY A 78 12.55 3.72 -19.30
CA GLY A 78 13.95 3.68 -18.88
C GLY A 78 14.25 2.56 -17.88
N PRO A 79 15.53 2.40 -17.51
CA PRO A 79 15.97 1.39 -16.56
C PRO A 79 15.72 1.80 -15.10
N VAL A 80 15.41 0.81 -14.27
CA VAL A 80 15.25 0.94 -12.81
C VAL A 80 15.95 -0.22 -12.14
N GLU A 81 16.62 0.05 -11.02
CA GLU A 81 17.14 -0.97 -10.13
C GLU A 81 16.33 -1.02 -8.85
N THR A 82 16.10 -2.22 -8.34
CA THR A 82 15.37 -2.43 -7.09
C THR A 82 15.86 -3.67 -6.38
N CYS A 83 15.44 -3.81 -5.13
CA CYS A 83 15.84 -4.91 -4.28
C CYS A 83 14.59 -5.62 -3.78
N MET A 84 14.61 -6.93 -3.95
CA MET A 84 13.57 -7.85 -3.52
C MET A 84 14.13 -8.71 -2.38
N PHE A 85 13.33 -8.91 -1.36
CA PHE A 85 13.64 -9.73 -0.21
C PHE A 85 12.70 -10.93 -0.23
N ILE A 86 13.22 -12.14 -0.11
CA ILE A 86 12.39 -13.35 -0.12
C ILE A 86 12.54 -14.07 1.21
N ASN A 87 11.40 -14.36 1.83
CA ASN A 87 11.31 -15.35 2.88
C ASN A 87 10.83 -16.63 2.21
N THR A 88 11.78 -17.51 1.94
CA THR A 88 11.51 -18.82 1.34
C THR A 88 10.68 -19.64 2.33
N LYS A 89 10.99 -19.63 3.63
CA LYS A 89 10.31 -20.45 4.64
C LYS A 89 8.80 -20.21 4.76
N ILE A 90 8.27 -19.00 4.55
CA ILE A 90 6.82 -18.73 4.66
C ILE A 90 6.22 -18.15 3.39
N GLY A 91 6.98 -18.09 2.30
CA GLY A 91 6.49 -17.63 1.00
C GLY A 91 6.10 -16.15 0.97
N LEU A 92 6.99 -15.28 1.43
CA LEU A 92 6.80 -13.82 1.36
C LEU A 92 7.82 -13.16 0.44
N VAL A 93 7.37 -12.13 -0.27
CA VAL A 93 8.20 -11.26 -1.09
C VAL A 93 8.08 -9.84 -0.57
N GLY A 94 9.17 -9.29 -0.06
CA GLY A 94 9.31 -7.89 0.33
C GLY A 94 9.98 -7.06 -0.76
N TYR A 95 9.53 -5.84 -1.03
CA TYR A 95 10.20 -4.94 -1.98
C TYR A 95 9.93 -3.47 -1.70
N SER A 96 10.91 -2.63 -2.03
CA SER A 96 10.78 -1.17 -1.99
C SER A 96 10.17 -0.64 -3.28
N GLU A 97 9.54 0.54 -3.21
CA GLU A 97 8.97 1.20 -4.41
C GLU A 97 10.06 1.47 -5.46
N LEU A 98 9.74 1.21 -6.73
CA LEU A 98 10.59 1.52 -7.86
C LEU A 98 10.80 3.05 -7.96
N LYS A 99 12.06 3.50 -7.83
CA LYS A 99 12.43 4.90 -8.05
C LYS A 99 13.21 5.00 -9.36
N LEU A 100 12.62 5.65 -10.36
CA LEU A 100 13.29 5.95 -11.63
C LEU A 100 14.61 6.68 -11.38
N ASN A 101 15.68 6.27 -12.08
CA ASN A 101 17.01 6.88 -12.02
C ASN A 101 17.69 6.87 -10.63
N ASN A 102 17.29 5.96 -9.73
CA ASN A 102 17.97 5.75 -8.47
C ASN A 102 18.47 4.30 -8.41
N ALA A 103 19.71 4.10 -7.94
CA ALA A 103 20.35 2.77 -7.88
C ALA A 103 19.68 1.81 -6.86
N GLY A 104 18.65 2.27 -6.14
CA GLY A 104 17.94 1.52 -5.12
C GLY A 104 18.83 1.27 -3.90
N ILE A 105 18.33 1.59 -2.71
CA ILE A 105 19.00 1.13 -1.48
C ILE A 105 18.51 -0.30 -1.22
N CYS A 106 19.44 -1.27 -1.22
CA CYS A 106 19.16 -2.68 -0.91
C CYS A 106 19.08 -2.96 0.60
N ASP A 107 18.47 -2.06 1.35
CA ASP A 107 18.23 -2.18 2.79
C ASP A 107 16.83 -1.67 3.16
N ILE A 108 16.30 -2.17 4.28
CA ILE A 108 14.97 -1.80 4.78
C ILE A 108 15.11 -0.68 5.81
N LEU A 109 15.19 0.56 5.33
CA LEU A 109 15.45 1.75 6.16
C LEU A 109 14.16 2.42 6.66
N THR A 110 13.55 1.84 7.70
CA THR A 110 12.26 2.30 8.26
C THR A 110 12.29 3.71 8.87
N GLY A 111 13.46 4.32 9.07
CA GLY A 111 13.61 5.68 9.59
C GLY A 111 13.45 6.78 8.53
N LEU A 112 13.41 6.45 7.24
CA LEU A 112 13.35 7.47 6.19
C LEU A 112 11.96 8.12 6.09
N PRO A 113 11.85 9.46 5.95
CA PRO A 113 10.58 10.16 5.81
C PRO A 113 9.71 9.69 4.63
N ASP A 114 10.34 9.20 3.57
CA ASP A 114 9.73 8.72 2.33
C ASP A 114 9.81 7.18 2.22
N PHE A 115 10.04 6.48 3.34
CA PHE A 115 10.07 5.02 3.38
C PHE A 115 8.76 4.44 2.84
N LYS A 116 8.89 3.49 1.91
CA LYS A 116 7.80 2.68 1.39
C LYS A 116 8.31 1.27 1.17
N PHE A 117 7.60 0.29 1.72
CA PHE A 117 7.93 -1.12 1.60
C PHE A 117 6.66 -1.94 1.45
N ASN A 118 6.70 -2.91 0.55
CA ASN A 118 5.58 -3.77 0.24
C ASN A 118 5.94 -5.20 0.63
N ILE A 119 4.98 -5.93 1.20
CA ILE A 119 5.10 -7.37 1.44
C ILE A 119 3.94 -8.07 0.75
N LEU A 120 4.27 -8.93 -0.20
CA LEU A 120 3.35 -9.75 -0.96
C LEU A 120 3.47 -11.20 -0.47
N GLY A 121 2.34 -11.81 -0.11
CA GLY A 121 2.24 -13.24 0.16
C GLY A 121 1.78 -14.04 -1.06
N LEU A 122 2.07 -15.35 -1.09
CA LEU A 122 1.67 -16.27 -2.18
C LEU A 122 0.16 -16.28 -2.49
N LYS A 123 -0.68 -16.04 -1.48
CA LYS A 123 -2.15 -15.99 -1.62
C LYS A 123 -2.69 -14.66 -2.18
N GLY A 124 -1.83 -13.70 -2.52
CA GLY A 124 -2.24 -12.41 -3.08
C GLY A 124 -2.63 -11.34 -2.05
N ASP A 125 -2.25 -11.53 -0.79
CA ASP A 125 -2.32 -10.49 0.23
C ASP A 125 -1.10 -9.57 0.08
N LEU A 126 -1.37 -8.26 -0.06
CA LEU A 126 -0.34 -7.22 -0.14
C LEU A 126 -0.43 -6.31 1.08
N PHE A 127 0.67 -6.15 1.79
CA PHE A 127 0.82 -5.16 2.86
C PHE A 127 1.72 -4.05 2.39
N ASN A 128 1.22 -2.82 2.40
CA ASN A 128 2.01 -1.62 2.12
C ASN A 128 2.34 -0.92 3.44
N TYR A 129 3.62 -0.69 3.67
CA TYR A 129 4.16 0.04 4.82
C TYR A 129 4.74 1.34 4.31
N SER A 130 4.39 2.45 4.94
CA SER A 130 4.85 3.76 4.51
C SER A 130 5.07 4.71 5.69
N ASN A 131 5.99 5.64 5.48
CA ASN A 131 6.19 6.78 6.34
C ASN A 131 5.67 8.06 5.69
N ARG A 132 5.24 8.99 6.53
CA ARG A 132 4.98 10.37 6.13
C ARG A 132 5.31 11.35 7.25
N MET A 133 5.74 12.55 6.89
CA MET A 133 5.87 13.64 7.84
C MET A 133 4.51 14.32 8.07
N GLN A 134 4.04 14.35 9.31
CA GLN A 134 2.82 15.05 9.70
C GLN A 134 3.12 15.98 10.88
N LYS A 135 3.04 17.30 10.66
CA LYS A 135 3.31 18.33 11.68
C LYS A 135 4.67 18.14 12.38
N GLY A 136 5.72 17.84 11.61
CA GLY A 136 7.07 17.64 12.14
C GLY A 136 7.31 16.28 12.83
N ARG A 137 6.33 15.38 12.86
CA ARG A 137 6.48 14.02 13.38
C ARG A 137 6.40 12.99 12.26
N LEU A 138 7.26 11.97 12.34
CA LEU A 138 7.22 10.82 11.45
C LEU A 138 6.04 9.92 11.85
N VAL A 139 5.15 9.64 10.89
CA VAL A 139 3.98 8.78 11.09
C VAL A 139 4.15 7.52 10.28
N HIS A 140 4.11 6.37 10.96
CA HIS A 140 4.23 5.04 10.39
C HIS A 140 2.83 4.45 10.13
N THR A 141 2.57 4.11 8.87
CA THR A 141 1.26 3.63 8.42
C THR A 141 1.39 2.29 7.69
N LYS A 142 0.50 1.34 7.98
CA LYS A 142 0.32 0.13 7.18
C LYS A 142 -1.08 0.04 6.58
N LEU A 143 -1.15 -0.46 5.34
CA LEU A 143 -2.37 -0.77 4.60
C LEU A 143 -2.33 -2.24 4.20
N ARG A 144 -3.46 -2.94 4.26
CA ARG A 144 -3.60 -4.31 3.77
C ARG A 144 -4.57 -4.32 2.60
N TYR A 145 -4.14 -4.88 1.49
CA TYR A 145 -4.98 -5.16 0.34
C TYR A 145 -5.15 -6.68 0.24
N LYS A 146 -6.38 -7.16 0.48
CA LYS A 146 -6.74 -8.58 0.29
C LYS A 146 -7.15 -8.80 -1.15
N ASN A 147 -6.72 -9.90 -1.75
CA ASN A 147 -6.87 -10.10 -3.19
C ASN A 147 -6.39 -8.86 -3.95
N ALA A 148 -5.27 -8.26 -3.50
CA ALA A 148 -4.48 -7.41 -4.37
C ALA A 148 -4.13 -8.31 -5.53
N ARG A 149 -5.00 -8.23 -6.54
CA ARG A 149 -4.93 -8.97 -7.77
C ARG A 149 -3.47 -8.88 -8.20
N ARG A 150 -2.90 -9.98 -8.71
CA ARG A 150 -1.57 -10.08 -9.35
C ARG A 150 -1.42 -9.08 -10.52
N VAL A 151 -1.63 -7.81 -10.22
CA VAL A 151 -1.81 -6.61 -11.04
C VAL A 151 -0.67 -5.68 -10.64
N ASP A 152 0.50 -6.24 -10.45
CA ASP A 152 1.59 -5.66 -11.20
C ASP A 152 1.55 -6.38 -12.56
N GLU A 153 1.49 -5.63 -13.67
CA GLU A 153 1.78 -6.13 -15.03
C GLU A 153 3.15 -6.83 -15.11
N HIS A 154 3.91 -6.72 -14.03
CA HIS A 154 5.24 -7.23 -13.80
C HIS A 154 5.29 -8.44 -12.84
N SER A 155 4.16 -8.87 -12.28
CA SER A 155 4.08 -9.99 -11.34
C SER A 155 3.57 -11.25 -12.03
N ALA A 156 4.47 -12.25 -12.11
CA ALA A 156 4.23 -13.65 -12.43
C ALA A 156 4.08 -14.02 -13.91
N ALA A 157 4.87 -15.03 -14.27
CA ALA A 157 4.69 -15.83 -15.47
C ALA A 157 3.22 -16.25 -15.64
N GLU A 158 2.75 -16.16 -16.88
CA GLU A 158 1.43 -16.65 -17.27
C GLU A 158 1.28 -18.13 -16.88
N ASN A 159 0.05 -18.57 -16.62
CA ASN A 159 -0.17 -20.01 -16.43
C ASN A 159 0.01 -20.69 -17.79
N GLY A 160 0.92 -21.67 -17.89
CA GLY A 160 1.20 -22.33 -19.15
C GLY A 160 2.44 -23.19 -19.13
N ILE A 161 2.74 -23.79 -20.29
CA ILE A 161 3.91 -24.66 -20.46
C ILE A 161 5.00 -23.89 -21.20
N LEU A 162 6.16 -23.78 -20.56
CA LEU A 162 7.36 -23.30 -21.21
C LEU A 162 8.16 -24.46 -21.78
N TYR A 163 8.68 -24.30 -22.99
CA TYR A 163 9.51 -25.27 -23.69
C TYR A 163 10.96 -24.81 -23.68
N LYS A 164 11.85 -25.72 -23.28
CA LYS A 164 13.29 -25.49 -23.30
C LYS A 164 13.78 -25.31 -24.74
N LYS A 165 14.67 -24.34 -24.96
CA LYS A 165 15.37 -24.08 -26.22
C LYS A 165 16.86 -24.39 -26.07
N ASP A 166 17.53 -24.60 -27.19
CA ASP A 166 18.98 -24.81 -27.22
C ASP A 166 19.73 -23.47 -27.22
N ASP A 167 19.46 -22.66 -26.19
CA ASP A 167 20.13 -21.40 -25.93
C ASP A 167 20.32 -21.23 -24.42
N SER A 168 21.41 -20.58 -24.03
CA SER A 168 21.76 -20.38 -22.63
C SER A 168 22.57 -19.11 -22.43
N ARG A 169 22.46 -18.53 -21.24
CA ARG A 169 23.17 -17.31 -20.86
C ARG A 169 23.78 -17.46 -19.48
N GLU A 170 24.95 -16.86 -19.30
CA GLU A 170 25.63 -16.79 -18.01
C GLU A 170 25.21 -15.54 -17.22
N PHE A 171 25.03 -15.71 -15.92
CA PHE A 171 24.60 -14.70 -14.97
C PHE A 171 25.56 -14.64 -13.78
N LEU A 172 25.54 -13.52 -13.06
CA LEU A 172 26.32 -13.31 -11.83
C LEU A 172 27.83 -13.54 -12.01
N GLY A 173 28.38 -13.08 -13.14
CA GLY A 173 29.81 -13.22 -13.47
C GLY A 173 30.22 -14.66 -13.79
N GLY A 174 29.39 -15.41 -14.52
CA GLY A 174 29.68 -16.80 -14.93
C GLY A 174 29.35 -17.87 -13.89
N LYS A 175 28.84 -17.47 -12.71
CA LYS A 175 28.52 -18.41 -11.62
C LYS A 175 27.27 -19.24 -11.88
N ILE A 176 26.34 -18.71 -12.67
CA ILE A 176 25.07 -19.37 -12.99
C ILE A 176 24.92 -19.41 -14.50
N LYS A 177 24.67 -20.60 -15.05
CA LYS A 177 24.27 -20.79 -16.45
C LYS A 177 22.79 -21.13 -16.49
N ALA A 178 21.97 -20.24 -17.04
CA ALA A 178 20.53 -20.42 -17.18
C ALA A 178 20.17 -20.71 -18.64
N TRP A 179 19.15 -21.53 -18.85
CA TRP A 179 18.71 -21.97 -20.17
C TRP A 179 17.44 -21.24 -20.59
N LEU A 180 17.29 -21.04 -21.89
CA LEU A 180 16.14 -20.37 -22.46
C LEU A 180 14.90 -21.28 -22.46
N TYR A 181 13.79 -20.73 -21.99
CA TYR A 181 12.46 -21.31 -21.98
C TYR A 181 11.47 -20.31 -22.58
N GLN A 182 10.54 -20.79 -23.40
CA GLN A 182 9.54 -19.95 -24.09
C GLN A 182 8.20 -20.66 -24.21
N TYR A 183 7.11 -19.91 -24.22
CA TYR A 183 5.80 -20.42 -24.65
C TYR A 183 5.81 -20.74 -26.16
N GLU A 184 4.83 -21.50 -26.64
CA GLU A 184 4.71 -21.84 -28.07
C GLU A 184 4.62 -20.60 -28.98
N ASN A 185 4.04 -19.51 -28.47
CA ASN A 185 3.92 -18.25 -29.21
C ASN A 185 5.24 -17.47 -29.33
N GLY A 186 6.30 -17.86 -28.60
CA GLY A 186 7.61 -17.22 -28.62
C GLY A 186 7.67 -15.76 -28.12
N GLN A 187 6.60 -15.22 -27.54
CA GLN A 187 6.51 -13.78 -27.23
C GLN A 187 7.35 -13.34 -26.02
N THR A 188 7.56 -14.25 -25.07
CA THR A 188 8.32 -13.97 -23.84
C THR A 188 9.37 -15.04 -23.64
N GLN A 189 10.59 -14.59 -23.39
CA GLN A 189 11.76 -15.42 -23.13
C GLN A 189 12.04 -15.47 -21.64
N TYR A 190 12.25 -16.67 -21.10
CA TYR A 190 12.59 -16.89 -19.70
C TYR A 190 13.94 -17.61 -19.61
N TYR A 191 14.91 -17.00 -18.94
CA TYR A 191 16.18 -17.66 -18.64
C TYR A 191 16.08 -18.33 -17.28
N VAL A 192 16.02 -19.66 -17.27
CA VAL A 192 15.72 -20.47 -16.09
C VAL A 192 16.94 -21.28 -15.64
N PHE A 193 17.21 -21.24 -14.34
CA PHE A 193 18.20 -22.06 -13.66
C PHE A 193 17.52 -23.06 -12.73
N GLY A 194 18.06 -24.27 -12.63
CA GLY A 194 17.54 -25.33 -11.76
C GLY A 194 18.52 -26.50 -11.68
N LYS A 195 18.33 -27.37 -10.69
CA LYS A 195 19.17 -28.58 -10.52
C LYS A 195 19.03 -29.54 -11.69
N THR A 196 17.81 -29.72 -12.16
CA THR A 196 17.41 -30.47 -13.35
C THR A 196 16.64 -29.52 -14.25
N LEU A 197 16.86 -29.57 -15.57
CA LEU A 197 16.22 -28.67 -16.53
C LEU A 197 15.39 -29.48 -17.52
N PRO A 198 14.11 -29.72 -17.22
CA PRO A 198 13.24 -30.55 -18.05
C PRO A 198 12.95 -29.86 -19.41
N ASN A 199 12.58 -30.64 -20.41
CA ASN A 199 12.24 -30.10 -21.74
C ASN A 199 10.96 -29.23 -21.72
N LYS A 200 10.09 -29.46 -20.74
CA LYS A 200 8.86 -28.70 -20.48
C LYS A 200 8.85 -28.28 -19.02
N LEU A 201 8.40 -27.06 -18.75
CA LEU A 201 8.25 -26.52 -17.41
C LEU A 201 6.85 -25.94 -17.27
N VAL A 202 6.07 -26.44 -16.32
CA VAL A 202 4.70 -25.96 -16.07
C VAL A 202 4.73 -24.77 -15.12
N MET A 203 4.44 -23.58 -15.65
CA MET A 203 4.39 -22.33 -14.89
C MET A 203 3.07 -22.23 -14.12
N GLN A 204 3.17 -22.12 -12.79
CA GLN A 204 2.02 -21.98 -11.91
C GLN A 204 2.12 -20.65 -11.14
N PRO A 205 1.26 -19.65 -11.41
CA PRO A 205 1.34 -18.34 -10.77
C PRO A 205 1.21 -18.38 -9.24
N LEU A 206 0.51 -19.40 -8.68
CA LEU A 206 0.36 -19.61 -7.22
C LEU A 206 1.61 -20.18 -6.56
N LYS A 207 2.59 -20.62 -7.36
CA LYS A 207 3.84 -21.22 -6.93
C LYS A 207 5.06 -20.38 -7.32
N TYR A 208 4.83 -19.11 -7.62
CA TYR A 208 5.86 -18.14 -7.97
C TYR A 208 6.12 -17.19 -6.80
N LEU A 209 7.39 -17.08 -6.42
CA LEU A 209 7.93 -16.14 -5.43
C LEU A 209 8.92 -15.22 -6.11
N GLY A 210 8.42 -14.09 -6.60
CA GLY A 210 9.27 -13.12 -7.27
C GLY A 210 8.53 -11.84 -7.61
N LEU A 211 9.23 -10.98 -8.33
CA LEU A 211 8.76 -9.69 -8.78
C LEU A 211 9.43 -9.38 -10.13
N PHE A 212 8.79 -8.59 -10.99
CA PHE A 212 9.32 -8.24 -12.31
C PHE A 212 9.61 -9.45 -13.21
N GLY A 213 8.87 -10.54 -13.02
CA GLY A 213 9.03 -11.79 -13.76
C GLY A 213 10.27 -12.62 -13.40
N VAL A 214 11.14 -12.15 -12.50
CA VAL A 214 12.30 -12.89 -11.98
C VAL A 214 12.08 -13.37 -10.56
N GLY A 215 12.75 -14.45 -10.15
CA GLY A 215 12.59 -15.03 -8.81
C GLY A 215 12.41 -16.54 -8.84
N TYR A 216 11.81 -17.10 -7.81
CA TYR A 216 11.65 -18.54 -7.67
C TYR A 216 10.34 -19.02 -8.28
N GLN A 217 10.39 -20.08 -9.08
CA GLN A 217 9.22 -20.81 -9.54
C GLN A 217 9.29 -22.23 -8.99
N TYR A 218 8.23 -22.65 -8.30
CA TYR A 218 8.05 -24.04 -7.94
C TYR A 218 7.16 -24.73 -8.98
N ALA A 219 7.64 -25.83 -9.53
CA ALA A 219 6.91 -26.71 -10.44
C ALA A 219 7.00 -28.16 -9.95
N GLU A 220 6.28 -29.07 -10.60
CA GLU A 220 6.27 -30.49 -10.21
C GLU A 220 7.67 -31.12 -10.29
N GLU A 221 8.50 -30.64 -11.22
CA GLU A 221 9.86 -31.09 -11.45
C GLU A 221 10.88 -30.51 -10.45
N GLY A 222 10.45 -29.57 -9.59
CA GLY A 222 11.26 -29.01 -8.51
C GLY A 222 11.25 -27.47 -8.44
N LEU A 223 12.27 -26.94 -7.76
CA LEU A 223 12.47 -25.49 -7.59
C LEU A 223 13.40 -24.94 -8.67
N PHE A 224 12.94 -23.89 -9.32
CA PHE A 224 13.62 -23.18 -10.38
C PHE A 224 13.80 -21.71 -10.03
N ILE A 225 14.80 -21.08 -10.62
CA ILE A 225 15.05 -19.64 -10.52
C ILE A 225 14.96 -19.05 -11.92
N ILE A 226 14.01 -18.14 -12.14
CA ILE A 226 13.96 -17.30 -13.32
C ILE A 226 14.97 -16.17 -13.12
N MET A 227 16.09 -16.26 -13.83
CA MET A 227 17.20 -15.32 -13.78
C MET A 227 16.93 -14.06 -14.59
N ALA A 228 16.22 -14.19 -15.71
CA ALA A 228 15.80 -13.07 -16.53
C ALA A 228 14.54 -13.37 -17.34
N ILE A 229 13.85 -12.30 -17.71
CA ILE A 229 12.70 -12.27 -18.63
C ILE A 229 12.99 -11.21 -19.70
N GLU A 230 12.72 -11.57 -20.96
CA GLU A 230 12.76 -10.64 -22.10
C GLU A 230 11.46 -10.72 -22.88
N LYS A 231 10.86 -9.55 -23.10
CA LYS A 231 9.65 -9.32 -23.89
C LYS A 231 9.82 -8.01 -24.65
N ASP A 232 9.09 -7.81 -25.73
CA ASP A 232 9.12 -6.54 -26.47
C ASP A 232 8.86 -5.34 -25.53
N GLY A 233 9.79 -4.37 -25.54
CA GLY A 233 9.77 -3.19 -24.67
C GLY A 233 9.98 -3.44 -23.17
N TYR A 234 10.34 -4.66 -22.75
CA TYR A 234 10.51 -5.02 -21.34
C TYR A 234 11.59 -6.09 -21.10
N GLU A 235 12.56 -5.80 -20.25
CA GLU A 235 13.56 -6.74 -19.77
C GLU A 235 13.64 -6.67 -18.24
N SER A 236 13.78 -7.82 -17.58
CA SER A 236 14.20 -7.86 -16.18
C SER A 236 15.21 -8.96 -15.94
N SER A 237 16.21 -8.68 -15.11
CA SER A 237 17.27 -9.63 -14.78
C SER A 237 17.74 -9.49 -13.33
N ILE A 238 18.14 -10.62 -12.74
CA ILE A 238 18.79 -10.67 -11.44
C ILE A 238 20.26 -10.29 -11.61
N MET A 239 20.64 -9.18 -10.98
CA MET A 239 22.01 -8.65 -10.98
C MET A 239 22.85 -9.25 -9.85
N GLU A 240 22.24 -9.42 -8.67
CA GLU A 240 22.89 -9.96 -7.48
C GLU A 240 21.89 -10.80 -6.68
N MET A 241 22.38 -11.87 -6.05
CA MET A 241 21.58 -12.73 -5.18
C MET A 241 22.43 -13.15 -3.98
N GLU A 242 21.90 -12.93 -2.78
CA GLU A 242 22.61 -13.20 -1.54
C GLU A 242 21.71 -13.90 -0.51
N ASN A 243 22.34 -14.75 0.31
CA ASN A 243 21.72 -15.38 1.47
C ASN A 243 21.99 -14.51 2.71
N VAL A 244 21.14 -13.52 2.95
CA VAL A 244 21.30 -12.58 4.08
C VAL A 244 20.02 -12.59 4.92
N PRO A 245 20.10 -12.78 6.24
CA PRO A 245 18.97 -12.56 7.12
C PRO A 245 18.71 -11.05 7.24
N THR A 246 17.69 -10.55 6.55
CA THR A 246 17.24 -9.16 6.68
C THR A 246 15.90 -9.14 7.39
N CYS A 247 15.81 -8.48 8.55
CA CYS A 247 14.57 -8.40 9.32
C CYS A 247 13.92 -7.02 9.21
N PHE A 248 12.59 -7.03 9.13
CA PHE A 248 11.74 -5.85 9.05
C PHE A 248 10.82 -5.82 10.26
N ASN A 249 11.04 -4.84 11.13
CA ASN A 249 10.13 -4.56 12.24
C ASN A 249 8.88 -3.82 11.73
N HIS A 250 7.80 -4.57 11.54
CA HIS A 250 6.53 -4.05 11.07
C HIS A 250 5.62 -3.53 12.19
N THR A 251 5.97 -3.76 13.46
CA THR A 251 5.11 -3.41 14.62
C THR A 251 5.01 -1.91 14.87
N ILE A 252 6.01 -1.14 14.42
CA ILE A 252 5.99 0.33 14.50
C ILE A 252 4.91 0.94 13.60
N PHE A 253 4.44 0.21 12.58
CA PHE A 253 3.42 0.66 11.64
C PHE A 253 2.03 0.30 12.13
N LYS A 254 1.17 1.31 12.25
CA LYS A 254 -0.24 1.13 12.66
C LYS A 254 -1.14 1.16 11.44
N PHE A 255 -2.27 0.45 11.51
CA PHE A 255 -3.29 0.53 10.47
C PHE A 255 -3.75 1.97 10.32
N MET A 256 -3.79 2.47 9.08
CA MET A 256 -4.19 3.86 8.79
C MET A 256 -5.57 4.17 9.37
N GLU A 257 -6.45 3.17 9.35
CA GLU A 257 -7.83 3.22 9.81
C GLU A 257 -7.90 3.45 11.32
N GLU A 258 -7.15 2.67 12.10
CA GLU A 258 -7.09 2.78 13.56
C GLU A 258 -6.57 4.16 14.01
N GLN A 259 -5.54 4.67 13.34
CA GLN A 259 -5.06 6.03 13.58
C GLN A 259 -6.10 7.09 13.19
N SER A 260 -6.76 6.93 12.05
CA SER A 260 -7.78 7.87 11.57
C SER A 260 -8.95 7.98 12.56
N TYR A 261 -9.47 6.84 13.04
CA TYR A 261 -10.56 6.81 14.03
C TYR A 261 -10.17 7.49 15.33
N THR A 262 -8.97 7.21 15.84
CA THR A 262 -8.48 7.79 17.10
C THR A 262 -8.39 9.32 16.99
N ILE A 263 -7.75 9.82 15.91
CA ILE A 263 -7.59 11.26 15.66
C ILE A 263 -8.95 11.95 15.47
N GLN A 264 -9.90 11.32 14.76
CA GLN A 264 -11.23 11.87 14.56
C GLN A 264 -12.04 11.91 15.86
N ASN A 265 -11.97 10.87 16.69
CA ASN A 265 -12.59 10.84 18.02
C ASN A 265 -12.04 11.97 18.90
N GLU A 266 -10.71 12.10 19.02
CA GLU A 266 -10.09 13.18 19.80
C GLU A 266 -10.54 14.57 19.32
N LYS A 267 -10.68 14.78 18.00
CA LYS A 267 -11.15 16.04 17.44
C LYS A 267 -12.62 16.31 17.79
N ILE A 268 -13.46 15.29 17.75
CA ILE A 268 -14.88 15.38 18.12
C ILE A 268 -15.01 15.68 19.62
N GLU A 269 -14.24 15.00 20.47
CA GLU A 269 -14.21 15.25 21.92
C GLU A 269 -13.80 16.68 22.23
N ARG A 270 -12.73 17.20 21.62
CA ARG A 270 -12.34 18.60 21.78
C ARG A 270 -13.44 19.58 21.36
N GLN A 271 -14.17 19.28 20.28
CA GLN A 271 -15.31 20.09 19.84
C GLN A 271 -16.47 20.03 20.83
N GLN A 272 -16.73 18.86 21.42
CA GLN A 272 -17.75 18.66 22.45
C GLN A 272 -17.40 19.45 23.70
N THR A 273 -16.18 19.32 24.22
CA THR A 273 -15.70 20.08 25.39
C THR A 273 -15.83 21.58 25.16
N ALA A 274 -15.39 22.09 24.00
CA ALA A 274 -15.52 23.51 23.66
C ALA A 274 -17.00 23.96 23.58
N LEU A 275 -17.91 23.11 23.12
CA LEU A 275 -19.34 23.41 23.09
C LEU A 275 -19.95 23.42 24.49
N ASP A 276 -19.54 22.50 25.36
CA ASP A 276 -20.04 22.43 26.74
C ASP A 276 -19.51 23.60 27.58
N GLU A 277 -18.28 24.05 27.36
CA GLU A 277 -17.77 25.33 27.87
C GLU A 277 -18.57 26.53 27.34
N LEU A 278 -18.99 26.52 26.08
CA LEU A 278 -19.85 27.59 25.54
C LEU A 278 -21.24 27.57 26.16
N LYS A 279 -21.85 26.40 26.37
CA LYS A 279 -23.17 26.28 27.03
C LYS A 279 -23.16 26.84 28.45
N THR A 280 -22.05 26.64 29.17
CA THR A 280 -21.88 27.14 30.55
C THR A 280 -21.60 28.64 30.59
N ARG A 281 -21.00 29.22 29.54
CA ARG A 281 -20.62 30.65 29.48
C ARG A 281 -21.61 31.55 28.74
N SER A 282 -22.46 31.02 27.86
CA SER A 282 -23.33 31.82 26.99
C SER A 282 -24.50 31.01 26.42
N GLN A 283 -25.71 31.56 26.44
CA GLN A 283 -26.85 31.04 25.68
C GLN A 283 -26.81 31.55 24.24
N SER A 284 -25.88 31.04 23.41
CA SER A 284 -25.87 31.37 21.98
C SER A 284 -27.08 30.73 21.29
N PRO A 285 -27.90 31.48 20.52
CA PRO A 285 -29.11 30.95 19.86
C PRO A 285 -28.81 29.85 18.84
N CYS A 286 -27.55 29.73 18.39
CA CYS A 286 -27.10 28.71 17.43
C CYS A 286 -26.52 27.45 18.10
N LEU A 287 -26.60 27.32 19.43
CA LEU A 287 -26.07 26.16 20.17
C LEU A 287 -26.66 24.83 19.72
N GLY A 288 -27.98 24.78 19.42
CA GLY A 288 -28.64 23.56 18.94
C GLY A 288 -28.04 23.03 17.64
N LEU A 289 -27.79 23.91 16.67
CA LEU A 289 -27.15 23.54 15.39
C LEU A 289 -25.70 23.11 15.58
N LYS A 290 -24.98 23.74 16.51
CA LYS A 290 -23.60 23.34 16.86
C LYS A 290 -23.56 21.96 17.51
N GLN A 291 -24.50 21.64 18.40
CA GLN A 291 -24.64 20.31 18.98
C GLN A 291 -25.00 19.27 17.92
N GLN A 292 -25.98 19.56 17.06
CA GLN A 292 -26.39 18.69 15.96
C GLN A 292 -25.21 18.32 15.04
N LYS A 293 -24.31 19.26 14.77
CA LYS A 293 -23.09 19.00 13.99
C LYS A 293 -22.13 18.05 14.69
N ILE A 294 -21.99 18.13 16.01
CA ILE A 294 -21.12 17.22 16.77
C ILE A 294 -21.74 15.82 16.81
N ASP A 295 -23.04 15.72 17.06
CA ASP A 295 -23.75 14.44 17.10
C ASP A 295 -23.72 13.76 15.73
N PHE A 296 -23.90 14.52 14.66
CA PHE A 296 -23.74 14.03 13.29
C PHE A 296 -22.35 13.44 13.05
N LYS A 297 -21.28 14.12 13.49
CA LYS A 297 -19.91 13.60 13.37
C LYS A 297 -19.68 12.32 14.16
N LYS A 298 -20.21 12.24 15.39
CA LYS A 298 -20.16 11.02 16.20
C LYS A 298 -20.82 9.85 15.49
N GLN A 299 -22.04 10.07 14.98
CA GLN A 299 -22.81 9.05 14.26
C GLN A 299 -22.12 8.61 12.97
N ALA A 300 -21.62 9.55 12.15
CA ALA A 300 -20.89 9.25 10.93
C ALA A 300 -19.62 8.42 11.21
N LEU A 301 -18.88 8.79 12.26
CA LEU A 301 -17.67 8.06 12.65
C LEU A 301 -17.98 6.64 13.13
N GLN A 302 -19.02 6.47 13.96
CA GLN A 302 -19.49 5.15 14.41
C GLN A 302 -19.96 4.28 13.24
N LYS A 303 -20.72 4.85 12.29
CA LYS A 303 -21.19 4.15 11.09
C LYS A 303 -20.02 3.68 10.23
N ASN A 304 -19.00 4.51 10.05
CA ASN A 304 -17.80 4.13 9.30
C ASN A 304 -17.01 3.03 10.02
N LYS A 305 -16.85 3.14 11.35
CA LYS A 305 -16.20 2.12 12.17
C LYS A 305 -16.90 0.77 12.06
N ALA A 306 -18.23 0.76 12.22
CA ALA A 306 -19.02 -0.46 12.13
C ALA A 306 -18.92 -1.13 10.74
N LYS A 307 -18.99 -0.35 9.65
CA LYS A 307 -18.81 -0.88 8.28
C LYS A 307 -17.44 -1.51 8.08
N TYR A 308 -16.40 -0.88 8.62
CA TYR A 308 -15.04 -1.42 8.53
C TYR A 308 -14.88 -2.69 9.36
N ASP A 309 -15.35 -2.70 10.61
CA ASP A 309 -15.31 -3.87 11.49
C ASP A 309 -16.06 -5.06 10.87
N GLN A 310 -17.22 -4.80 10.23
CA GLN A 310 -17.99 -5.81 9.51
C GLN A 310 -17.20 -6.42 8.34
N VAL A 311 -16.45 -5.61 7.59
CA VAL A 311 -15.60 -6.11 6.50
C VAL A 311 -14.36 -6.84 7.04
N LYS A 312 -13.78 -6.36 8.14
CA LYS A 312 -12.64 -7.02 8.80
C LYS A 312 -13.01 -8.43 9.28
N GLN A 313 -14.21 -8.58 9.84
CA GLN A 313 -14.73 -9.82 10.40
C GLN A 313 -15.30 -10.79 9.37
N ASN A 314 -15.59 -10.34 8.14
CA ASN A 314 -16.17 -11.18 7.09
C ASN A 314 -15.14 -11.57 6.01
N PRO A 315 -14.45 -12.72 6.14
CA PRO A 315 -13.50 -13.19 5.13
C PRO A 315 -14.15 -13.49 3.77
N ARG A 316 -15.47 -13.75 3.74
CA ARG A 316 -16.27 -14.02 2.52
C ARG A 316 -16.92 -12.76 1.93
N ALA A 317 -16.61 -11.57 2.45
CA ALA A 317 -17.13 -10.33 1.87
C ALA A 317 -16.76 -10.25 0.39
N THR A 318 -17.74 -9.93 -0.46
CA THR A 318 -17.51 -9.72 -1.89
C THR A 318 -16.55 -8.56 -2.09
N GLN A 319 -15.83 -8.54 -3.22
CA GLN A 319 -14.93 -7.44 -3.57
C GLN A 319 -15.66 -6.08 -3.51
N TYR A 320 -16.90 -6.04 -4.01
CA TYR A 320 -17.80 -4.91 -3.90
C TYR A 320 -18.00 -4.41 -2.46
N GLN A 321 -18.27 -5.30 -1.50
CA GLN A 321 -18.47 -4.93 -0.10
C GLN A 321 -17.20 -4.40 0.55
N ARG A 322 -16.03 -4.95 0.18
CA ARG A 322 -14.74 -4.47 0.65
C ARG A 322 -14.42 -3.09 0.11
N ASP A 323 -14.54 -2.90 -1.21
CA ASP A 323 -14.28 -1.63 -1.88
C ASP A 323 -15.26 -0.54 -1.39
N GLN A 324 -16.49 -0.92 -1.06
CA GLN A 324 -17.49 -0.04 -0.44
C GLN A 324 -17.09 0.41 0.96
N ALA A 325 -16.60 -0.50 1.82
CA ALA A 325 -16.12 -0.13 3.14
C ALA A 325 -14.85 0.73 3.07
N GLU A 326 -13.89 0.37 2.23
CA GLU A 326 -12.63 1.11 2.03
C GLU A 326 -12.84 2.48 1.39
N GLY A 327 -13.74 2.60 0.41
CA GLY A 327 -14.05 3.91 -0.17
C GLY A 327 -14.82 4.84 0.77
N ASN A 328 -15.69 4.28 1.62
CA ASN A 328 -16.38 5.06 2.67
C ASN A 328 -15.41 5.56 3.75
N LEU A 329 -14.32 4.83 4.03
CA LEU A 329 -13.24 5.30 4.91
C LEU A 329 -12.51 6.53 4.35
N GLN A 330 -12.41 6.62 3.02
CA GLN A 330 -11.75 7.74 2.36
C GLN A 330 -12.66 8.96 2.28
N VAL A 331 -13.86 8.83 1.67
CA VAL A 331 -14.86 9.90 1.58
C VAL A 331 -16.26 9.30 1.41
N ASN A 332 -17.15 9.48 2.40
CA ASN A 332 -18.59 9.36 2.18
C ASN A 332 -19.14 10.72 1.71
N PHE A 333 -19.45 10.83 0.42
CA PHE A 333 -19.88 12.10 -0.19
C PHE A 333 -21.16 12.66 0.41
N GLU A 334 -22.12 11.81 0.79
CA GLU A 334 -23.36 12.27 1.41
C GLU A 334 -23.09 12.84 2.79
N ASP A 335 -22.28 12.14 3.61
CA ASP A 335 -21.93 12.62 4.95
C ASP A 335 -21.10 13.91 4.88
N ALA A 336 -20.22 14.03 3.88
CA ALA A 336 -19.44 15.24 3.64
C ALA A 336 -20.32 16.44 3.27
N ILE A 337 -21.32 16.24 2.40
CA ILE A 337 -22.29 17.28 2.05
C ILE A 337 -23.14 17.65 3.26
N ASP A 338 -23.60 16.68 4.04
CA ASP A 338 -24.39 16.93 5.24
C ASP A 338 -23.62 17.72 6.30
N GLU A 339 -22.33 17.43 6.50
CA GLU A 339 -21.47 18.25 7.37
C GLU A 339 -21.36 19.69 6.86
N GLU A 340 -21.17 19.88 5.55
CA GLU A 340 -21.07 21.21 4.94
C GLU A 340 -22.40 21.98 5.00
N MET A 341 -23.54 21.30 4.81
CA MET A 341 -24.87 21.90 5.01
C MET A 341 -25.07 22.37 6.45
N LEU A 342 -24.65 21.58 7.45
CA LEU A 342 -24.71 21.97 8.86
C LEU A 342 -23.79 23.16 9.16
N LYS A 343 -22.59 23.23 8.55
CA LYS A 343 -21.71 24.41 8.65
C LYS A 343 -22.39 25.66 8.07
N THR A 344 -23.01 25.55 6.90
CA THR A 344 -23.75 26.67 6.28
C THR A 344 -24.93 27.12 7.14
N LYS A 345 -25.71 26.19 7.69
CA LYS A 345 -26.82 26.50 8.61
C LYS A 345 -26.36 27.24 9.86
N ILE A 346 -25.22 26.85 10.44
CA ILE A 346 -24.64 27.58 11.59
C ILE A 346 -24.28 29.02 11.19
N LYS A 347 -23.65 29.22 10.01
CA LYS A 347 -23.32 30.57 9.50
C LYS A 347 -24.58 31.41 9.29
N ILE A 348 -25.63 30.83 8.71
CA ILE A 348 -26.93 31.49 8.52
C ILE A 348 -27.48 31.94 9.88
N CYS A 349 -27.52 31.04 10.88
CA CYS A 349 -27.99 31.38 12.22
C CYS A 349 -27.15 32.49 12.89
N ASP A 350 -25.82 32.43 12.76
CA ASP A 350 -24.93 33.45 13.32
C ASP A 350 -25.16 34.82 12.64
N LEU A 351 -25.43 34.86 11.32
CA LEU A 351 -25.77 36.09 10.59
C LEU A 351 -27.15 36.63 10.98
N GLU A 352 -28.18 35.78 11.05
CA GLU A 352 -29.53 36.16 11.49
C GLU A 352 -29.50 36.77 12.89
N THR A 353 -28.71 36.19 13.79
CA THR A 353 -28.51 36.71 15.16
C THR A 353 -27.83 38.08 15.14
N ARG A 354 -26.83 38.30 14.29
CA ARG A 354 -26.13 39.59 14.17
C ARG A 354 -27.05 40.68 13.62
N ILE A 355 -27.83 40.36 12.59
CA ILE A 355 -28.81 41.28 11.99
C ILE A 355 -29.89 41.64 13.02
N ALA A 356 -30.40 40.66 13.77
CA ALA A 356 -31.41 40.90 14.80
C ALA A 356 -30.89 41.79 15.96
N ASN A 357 -29.60 41.71 16.27
CA ASN A 357 -28.95 42.49 17.32
C ASN A 357 -28.37 43.83 16.84
N GLN A 358 -28.41 44.13 15.54
CA GLN A 358 -28.02 45.44 15.02
C GLN A 358 -29.13 46.46 15.28
N ASN A 359 -28.76 47.61 15.85
CA ASN A 359 -29.65 48.75 15.96
C ASN A 359 -30.08 49.19 14.55
N ARG A 360 -31.39 49.21 14.27
CA ARG A 360 -32.04 49.50 12.97
C ARG A 360 -31.58 50.79 12.27
N ALA A 361 -30.80 51.65 12.91
CA ALA A 361 -30.31 52.92 12.37
C ALA A 361 -29.09 52.79 11.43
N GLN A 362 -28.41 51.64 11.40
CA GLN A 362 -27.34 51.34 10.43
C GLN A 362 -27.70 50.05 9.69
N GLY A 363 -28.61 50.14 8.72
CA GLY A 363 -28.92 49.04 7.81
C GLY A 363 -27.73 48.79 6.90
N ASP A 364 -26.84 47.88 7.30
CA ASP A 364 -25.68 47.46 6.51
C ASP A 364 -26.11 46.36 5.52
N GLY A 365 -26.69 46.77 4.38
CA GLY A 365 -27.19 45.86 3.33
C GLY A 365 -26.17 44.82 2.82
N SER A 366 -24.90 44.95 3.21
CA SER A 366 -23.86 43.94 3.08
C SER A 366 -24.18 42.63 3.82
N LEU A 367 -24.73 42.70 5.04
CA LEU A 367 -25.04 41.52 5.86
C LEU A 367 -26.26 40.76 5.36
N GLU A 368 -27.31 41.45 4.93
CA GLU A 368 -28.48 40.82 4.30
C GLU A 368 -28.10 40.16 2.96
N SER A 369 -27.24 40.81 2.17
CA SER A 369 -26.68 40.25 0.93
C SER A 369 -25.86 38.99 1.22
N LEU A 370 -25.01 39.02 2.25
CA LEU A 370 -24.23 37.86 2.69
C LEU A 370 -25.14 36.73 3.20
N LEU A 371 -26.18 37.04 3.97
CA LEU A 371 -27.18 36.07 4.43
C LEU A 371 -27.89 35.40 3.24
N GLN A 372 -28.32 36.18 2.26
CA GLN A 372 -28.95 35.66 1.05
C GLN A 372 -27.99 34.77 0.26
N CYS A 373 -26.72 35.17 0.12
CA CYS A 373 -25.70 34.35 -0.51
C CYS A 373 -25.49 33.01 0.22
N GLN A 374 -25.47 33.00 1.56
CA GLN A 374 -25.37 31.74 2.33
C GLN A 374 -26.61 30.85 2.14
N ARG A 375 -27.81 31.43 2.05
CA ARG A 375 -29.05 30.68 1.75
C ARG A 375 -29.01 30.06 0.36
N ASP A 376 -28.54 30.80 -0.64
CA ASP A 376 -28.35 30.29 -2.00
C ASP A 376 -27.30 29.19 -2.07
N PHE A 377 -26.21 29.33 -1.30
CA PHE A 377 -25.19 28.30 -1.16
C PHE A 377 -25.77 27.03 -0.52
N LEU A 378 -26.58 27.15 0.53
CA LEU A 378 -27.26 26.00 1.15
C LEU A 378 -28.18 25.26 0.16
N ARG A 379 -28.94 26.00 -0.66
CA ARG A 379 -29.78 25.43 -1.72
C ARG A 379 -28.95 24.67 -2.76
N LYS A 380 -27.79 25.19 -3.15
CA LYS A 380 -26.85 24.49 -4.05
C LYS A 380 -26.33 23.19 -3.43
N GLN A 381 -26.04 23.18 -2.13
CA GLN A 381 -25.62 21.97 -1.41
C GLN A 381 -26.75 20.93 -1.36
N GLN A 382 -28.00 21.35 -1.14
CA GLN A 382 -29.17 20.46 -1.18
C GLN A 382 -29.34 19.81 -2.56
N ASN A 383 -29.27 20.60 -3.63
CA ASN A 383 -29.33 20.10 -5.00
C ASN A 383 -28.17 19.13 -5.31
N LEU A 384 -26.96 19.41 -4.82
CA LEU A 384 -25.83 18.50 -4.95
C LEU A 384 -26.08 17.17 -4.25
N LYS A 385 -26.65 17.19 -3.03
CA LYS A 385 -27.01 15.98 -2.29
C LYS A 385 -27.98 15.09 -3.07
N GLU A 386 -29.03 15.69 -3.63
CA GLU A 386 -30.02 14.96 -4.43
C GLU A 386 -29.40 14.35 -5.69
N ARG A 387 -28.53 15.10 -6.38
CA ARG A 387 -27.82 14.59 -7.56
C ARG A 387 -26.87 13.44 -7.21
N ILE A 388 -26.15 13.53 -6.09
CA ILE A 388 -25.29 12.43 -5.62
C ILE A 388 -26.11 11.18 -5.31
N LYS A 389 -27.26 11.32 -4.65
CA LYS A 389 -28.18 10.19 -4.41
C LYS A 389 -28.72 9.60 -5.71
N GLY A 390 -28.99 10.44 -6.71
CA GLY A 390 -29.44 10.00 -8.03
C GLY A 390 -28.45 9.08 -8.74
N ILE A 391 -27.14 9.22 -8.49
CA ILE A 391 -26.10 8.38 -9.12
C ILE A 391 -26.24 6.91 -8.72
N ASP A 392 -26.67 6.62 -7.49
CA ASP A 392 -26.85 5.23 -7.05
C ASP A 392 -27.95 4.53 -7.84
N ASN A 393 -29.02 5.26 -8.17
CA ASN A 393 -30.13 4.77 -8.98
C ASN A 393 -29.75 4.63 -10.47
N GLN A 394 -28.85 5.48 -10.97
CA GLN A 394 -28.40 5.45 -12.37
C GLN A 394 -27.48 4.25 -12.68
N TYR A 395 -26.71 3.81 -11.69
CA TYR A 395 -25.73 2.74 -11.87
C TYR A 395 -25.89 1.64 -10.81
N PRO A 396 -27.02 0.92 -10.77
CA PRO A 396 -27.28 -0.09 -9.75
C PRO A 396 -26.18 -1.17 -9.77
N ASN A 397 -25.68 -1.53 -8.59
CA ASN A 397 -24.63 -2.55 -8.38
C ASN A 397 -23.27 -2.28 -9.05
N GLN A 398 -23.01 -1.06 -9.54
CA GLN A 398 -21.73 -0.68 -10.17
C GLN A 398 -20.92 0.28 -9.29
N TYR A 399 -20.45 -0.19 -8.13
CA TYR A 399 -19.85 0.66 -7.09
C TYR A 399 -18.71 1.57 -7.59
N HIS A 400 -17.73 1.04 -8.33
CA HIS A 400 -16.63 1.88 -8.83
C HIS A 400 -17.12 2.96 -9.78
N LYS A 401 -18.12 2.66 -10.62
CA LYS A 401 -18.72 3.64 -11.52
C LYS A 401 -19.51 4.69 -10.75
N GLN A 402 -20.36 4.27 -9.80
CA GLN A 402 -21.06 5.16 -8.88
C GLN A 402 -20.09 6.10 -8.16
N ARG A 403 -19.03 5.54 -7.56
CA ARG A 403 -18.02 6.30 -6.81
C ARG A 403 -17.29 7.31 -7.69
N ASN A 404 -16.86 6.90 -8.88
CA ASN A 404 -16.16 7.79 -9.81
C ASN A 404 -17.06 8.94 -10.27
N GLU A 405 -18.33 8.66 -10.60
CA GLU A 405 -19.28 9.70 -10.98
C GLU A 405 -19.62 10.64 -9.81
N LYS A 406 -19.79 10.10 -8.60
CA LYS A 406 -19.95 10.90 -7.37
C LYS A 406 -18.76 11.81 -7.13
N MET A 407 -17.53 11.28 -7.28
CA MET A 407 -16.29 12.05 -7.13
C MET A 407 -16.20 13.17 -8.17
N LYS A 408 -16.41 12.86 -9.45
CA LYS A 408 -16.38 13.86 -10.54
C LYS A 408 -17.38 14.98 -10.27
N LEU A 409 -18.60 14.61 -9.89
CA LEU A 409 -19.65 15.58 -9.58
C LEU A 409 -19.28 16.43 -8.36
N PHE A 410 -18.81 15.81 -7.29
CA PHE A 410 -18.41 16.50 -6.06
C PHE A 410 -17.25 17.49 -6.30
N ILE A 411 -16.22 17.10 -7.05
CA ILE A 411 -15.08 17.98 -7.39
C ILE A 411 -15.53 19.13 -8.30
N ARG A 412 -16.31 18.82 -9.33
CA ARG A 412 -16.83 19.85 -10.26
C ARG A 412 -17.65 20.88 -9.51
N GLU A 413 -18.56 20.45 -8.66
CA GLU A 413 -19.47 21.36 -7.96
C GLU A 413 -18.75 22.12 -6.84
N SER A 414 -17.85 21.48 -6.08
CA SER A 414 -17.05 22.17 -5.06
C SER A 414 -16.06 23.21 -5.63
N SER A 415 -15.56 23.03 -6.85
CA SER A 415 -14.70 24.02 -7.52
C SER A 415 -15.47 25.24 -8.04
N ILE A 416 -16.73 25.07 -8.42
CA ILE A 416 -17.62 26.14 -8.89
C ILE A 416 -18.28 26.87 -7.72
N GLN A 417 -18.65 26.14 -6.67
CA GLN A 417 -19.36 26.67 -5.51
C GLN A 417 -18.37 27.24 -4.49
N ARG A 418 -17.94 28.49 -4.68
CA ARG A 418 -17.12 29.19 -3.68
C ARG A 418 -17.98 29.61 -2.48
N PRO A 419 -17.50 29.44 -1.24
CA PRO A 419 -18.20 29.95 -0.07
C PRO A 419 -18.28 31.47 -0.15
N CYS A 420 -19.46 32.02 0.14
CA CYS A 420 -19.65 33.47 0.27
C CYS A 420 -18.72 33.98 1.39
N LYS A 421 -17.93 35.00 1.07
CA LYS A 421 -16.95 35.61 1.98
C LYS A 421 -17.46 36.96 2.45
#